data_AF-A0A0W8IQP7-F1
#
_entry.id   AF-A0A0W8IQP7-F1
#
_cell.length_a   1.000
_cell.length_b   1.000
_cell.length_c   1.000
_cell.angle_alpha   90.00
_cell.angle_beta   90.00
_cell.angle_gamma   90.00
#
_symmetry.space_group_name_H-M   'P 1'
#
loop_
_entity.id
_entity.type
_entity.pdbx_description
1 polymer ?
#
loop_
_entity_poly.entity_id
_entity_poly.type
_entity_poly.pdbx_seq_one_letter_code
_entity_poly.pdbx_strand_id
1 'polypeptide(L)'
;MTTPNNDDAPDLDDVITPEEDALPRPIHQGHAGMPERLDDEALAAATEQERVAAGLADYAPGQVPPAADPLPEGSSEAADRAQRGLDEDAAGTD
;
A
#
# COMPACT_ATOMS: atom_id res chain seq x y z
N MET A 1 -23.45 -64.54 -10.74
CA MET A 1 -23.14 -63.19 -10.25
C MET A 1 -23.33 -62.25 -11.44
N THR A 2 -24.22 -61.27 -11.34
CA THR A 2 -24.42 -60.23 -12.36
C THR A 2 -23.57 -59.02 -11.98
N THR A 3 -22.71 -58.57 -12.87
CA THR A 3 -21.91 -57.34 -12.71
C THR A 3 -22.83 -56.11 -12.78
N PRO A 4 -22.57 -55.02 -12.03
CA PRO A 4 -23.37 -53.81 -12.13
C PRO A 4 -23.16 -53.18 -13.51
N ASN A 5 -24.25 -52.79 -14.16
CA ASN A 5 -24.20 -52.07 -15.42
C ASN A 5 -23.72 -50.64 -15.15
N ASN A 6 -22.57 -50.24 -15.68
CA ASN A 6 -21.98 -48.91 -15.51
C ASN A 6 -22.39 -47.93 -16.62
N ASP A 7 -23.38 -48.29 -17.44
CA ASP A 7 -23.86 -47.48 -18.58
C ASP A 7 -24.56 -46.16 -18.16
N ASP A 8 -24.75 -45.95 -16.86
CA ASP A 8 -25.40 -44.76 -16.27
C ASP A 8 -24.38 -43.87 -15.52
N ALA A 9 -23.09 -44.12 -15.71
CA ALA A 9 -22.03 -43.31 -15.11
C ALA A 9 -21.81 -42.04 -15.94
N PRO A 10 -21.81 -40.85 -15.33
CA PRO A 10 -21.66 -39.61 -16.07
C PRO A 10 -20.28 -39.56 -16.74
N ASP A 11 -20.26 -39.24 -18.02
CA ASP A 11 -19.05 -39.16 -18.82
C ASP A 11 -18.67 -37.69 -19.13
N LEU A 12 -17.60 -37.50 -19.91
CA LEU A 12 -17.13 -36.16 -20.25
C LEU A 12 -18.07 -35.43 -21.24
N ASP A 13 -19.06 -36.13 -21.80
CA ASP A 13 -20.09 -35.55 -22.67
C ASP A 13 -21.27 -34.98 -21.84
N ASP A 14 -21.37 -35.31 -20.54
CA ASP A 14 -22.34 -34.72 -19.59
C ASP A 14 -21.93 -33.35 -19.02
N VAL A 15 -20.89 -32.71 -19.57
CA VAL A 15 -20.45 -31.38 -19.15
C VAL A 15 -21.47 -30.33 -19.58
N ILE A 16 -22.06 -29.63 -18.61
CA ILE A 16 -22.96 -28.50 -18.84
C ILE A 16 -22.18 -27.40 -19.56
N THR A 17 -22.38 -27.29 -20.87
CA THR A 17 -21.87 -26.19 -21.69
C THR A 17 -22.71 -24.94 -21.39
N PRO A 18 -22.10 -23.83 -20.92
CA PRO A 18 -22.85 -22.61 -20.70
C PRO A 18 -23.48 -22.13 -22.01
N GLU A 19 -24.81 -21.99 -22.04
CA GLU A 19 -25.54 -21.52 -23.23
C GLU A 19 -25.37 -20.01 -23.47
N GLU A 20 -24.94 -19.27 -22.45
CA GLU A 20 -24.74 -17.82 -22.49
C GLU A 20 -23.29 -17.43 -22.15
N ASP A 21 -22.90 -16.21 -22.57
CA ASP A 21 -21.64 -15.61 -22.15
C ASP A 21 -21.71 -15.31 -20.64
N ALA A 22 -21.16 -16.23 -19.84
CA ALA A 22 -21.10 -16.13 -18.39
C ALA A 22 -20.18 -14.99 -17.89
N LEU A 23 -19.51 -14.29 -18.80
CA LEU A 23 -18.66 -13.17 -18.46
C LEU A 23 -19.49 -11.93 -18.15
N PRO A 24 -19.24 -11.25 -17.01
CA PRO A 24 -19.80 -9.94 -16.76
C PRO A 24 -19.48 -8.99 -17.92
N ARG A 25 -20.43 -8.10 -18.27
CA ARG A 25 -20.19 -7.05 -19.26
C ARG A 25 -18.96 -6.23 -18.82
N PRO A 26 -17.99 -5.99 -19.72
CA PRO A 26 -16.80 -5.24 -19.37
C PRO A 26 -17.20 -3.83 -18.94
N ILE A 27 -16.98 -3.52 -17.67
CA ILE A 27 -17.08 -2.16 -17.15
C ILE A 27 -15.72 -1.48 -17.38
N HIS A 28 -15.71 -0.37 -18.09
CA HIS A 28 -14.49 0.42 -18.34
C HIS A 28 -14.04 1.25 -17.13
N GLN A 29 -14.52 0.91 -15.92
CA GLN A 29 -14.30 1.67 -14.69
C GLN A 29 -13.45 0.85 -13.72
N GLY A 30 -12.17 0.69 -14.05
CA GLY A 30 -11.19 0.02 -13.20
C GLY A 30 -11.54 -1.42 -12.82
N HIS A 31 -10.61 -2.12 -12.18
CA HIS A 31 -10.89 -3.46 -11.67
C HIS A 31 -11.86 -3.34 -10.50
N ALA A 32 -13.09 -3.84 -10.67
CA ALA A 32 -14.11 -3.88 -9.61
C ALA A 32 -14.43 -2.52 -8.94
N GLY A 33 -14.34 -1.41 -9.70
CA GLY A 33 -14.59 -0.06 -9.15
C GLY A 33 -13.45 0.52 -8.33
N MET A 34 -12.27 -0.13 -8.31
CA MET A 34 -11.06 0.49 -7.81
C MET A 34 -10.54 1.53 -8.82
N PRO A 35 -10.05 2.68 -8.35
CA PRO A 35 -9.43 3.66 -9.23
C PRO A 35 -8.22 3.04 -9.96
N GLU A 36 -8.01 3.42 -11.21
CA GLU A 36 -6.90 2.91 -12.03
C GLU A 36 -5.53 3.29 -11.47
N ARG A 37 -5.46 4.41 -10.74
CA ARG A 37 -4.28 4.86 -10.00
C ARG A 37 -4.66 5.10 -8.55
N LEU A 38 -3.86 4.54 -7.65
CA LEU A 38 -3.88 4.90 -6.24
C LEU A 38 -3.13 6.22 -6.03
N ASP A 39 -3.41 6.86 -4.91
CA ASP A 39 -2.59 7.94 -4.39
C ASP A 39 -1.26 7.34 -3.92
N ASP A 40 -0.17 7.72 -4.59
CA ASP A 40 1.16 7.14 -4.39
C ASP A 40 1.68 7.48 -2.98
N GLU A 41 1.40 8.69 -2.47
CA GLU A 41 1.72 9.09 -1.10
C GLU A 41 0.94 8.28 -0.06
N ALA A 42 -0.35 8.06 -0.29
CA ALA A 42 -1.18 7.26 0.61
C ALA A 42 -0.71 5.78 0.65
N LEU A 43 -0.37 5.23 -0.52
CA LEU A 43 0.15 3.87 -0.64
C LEU A 43 1.50 3.72 0.08
N ALA A 44 2.41 4.69 -0.08
CA ALA A 44 3.68 4.71 0.61
C ALA A 44 3.49 4.76 2.14
N ALA A 45 2.60 5.63 2.62
CA ALA A 45 2.31 5.74 4.05
C ALA A 45 1.72 4.44 4.64
N ALA A 46 0.80 3.78 3.92
CA ALA A 46 0.23 2.50 4.34
C ALA A 46 1.29 1.40 4.41
N THR A 47 2.18 1.34 3.41
CA THR A 47 3.27 0.35 3.36
C THR A 47 4.19 0.46 4.58
N GLU A 48 4.56 1.67 5.00
CA GLU A 48 5.40 1.86 6.19
C GLU A 48 4.68 1.48 7.49
N GLN A 49 3.37 1.73 7.58
CA GLN A 49 2.57 1.28 8.74
C GLN A 49 2.51 -0.24 8.82
N GLU A 50 2.37 -0.94 7.69
CA GLU A 50 2.38 -2.39 7.65
C GLU A 50 3.73 -2.98 8.08
N ARG A 51 4.84 -2.32 7.74
CA ARG A 51 6.18 -2.71 8.20
C ARG A 51 6.30 -2.65 9.71
N VAL A 52 5.73 -1.62 10.34
CA VAL A 52 5.65 -1.51 11.81
C VAL A 52 4.78 -2.61 12.40
N ALA A 53 3.58 -2.82 11.84
CA ALA A 53 2.66 -3.85 12.30
C ALA A 53 3.25 -5.26 12.19
N ALA A 54 4.05 -5.51 11.15
CA ALA A 54 4.80 -6.76 10.95
C ALA A 54 6.03 -6.89 11.86
N GLY A 55 6.37 -5.87 12.65
CA GLY A 55 7.57 -5.85 13.49
C GLY A 55 8.88 -5.77 12.71
N LEU A 56 8.83 -5.36 11.44
CA LEU A 56 10.02 -5.14 10.61
C LEU A 56 10.68 -3.78 10.87
N ALA A 57 9.93 -2.85 11.43
CA ALA A 57 10.39 -1.54 11.85
C ALA A 57 9.74 -1.17 13.18
N ASP A 58 10.44 -0.40 14.01
CA ASP A 58 9.88 0.05 15.30
C ASP A 58 8.85 1.18 15.11
N TYR A 59 9.07 2.06 14.13
CA TYR A 59 8.23 3.23 13.85
C TYR A 59 8.16 3.51 12.35
N ALA A 60 7.02 4.07 11.91
CA ALA A 60 6.89 4.62 10.56
C ALA A 60 7.45 6.05 10.54
N PRO A 61 7.98 6.55 9.41
CA PRO A 61 8.59 7.89 9.33
C PRO A 61 7.69 9.01 9.86
N GLY A 62 6.38 8.96 9.60
CA GLY A 62 5.42 9.95 10.07
C GLY A 62 5.05 9.87 11.56
N GLN A 63 5.47 8.81 12.25
CA GLN A 63 5.26 8.65 13.70
C GLN A 63 6.44 9.21 14.51
N VAL A 64 7.58 9.44 13.86
CA VAL A 64 8.77 9.99 14.51
C VAL A 64 8.60 11.50 14.63
N PRO A 65 8.65 12.08 15.85
CA PRO A 65 8.63 13.53 16.02
C PRO A 65 9.80 14.20 15.27
N PRO A 66 9.67 15.50 14.95
CA PRO A 66 10.81 16.25 14.42
C PRO A 66 12.04 16.11 15.31
N ALA A 67 13.22 16.12 14.69
CA ALA A 67 14.48 15.91 15.40
C ALA A 67 14.83 17.01 16.42
N ALA A 68 14.22 18.19 16.28
CA ALA A 68 14.43 19.32 17.15
C ALA A 68 13.10 19.86 17.69
N ASP A 69 13.11 20.25 18.97
CA ASP A 69 11.98 20.88 19.64
C ASP A 69 11.69 22.25 19.04
N PRO A 70 10.41 22.69 18.99
CA PRO A 70 10.08 24.02 18.49
C PRO A 70 10.73 25.12 19.33
N LEU A 71 11.21 26.18 18.67
CA LEU A 71 11.81 27.32 19.35
C LEU A 71 10.78 28.08 20.20
N PRO A 72 11.19 28.64 21.36
CA PRO A 72 10.32 29.48 22.15
C PRO A 72 9.94 30.76 21.40
N GLU A 73 8.77 31.32 21.73
CA GLU A 73 8.30 32.58 21.16
C GLU A 73 9.32 33.70 21.37
N GLY A 74 9.59 34.49 20.32
CA GLY A 74 10.59 35.57 20.36
C GLY A 74 12.03 35.12 20.12
N SER A 75 12.26 33.87 19.74
CA SER A 75 13.58 33.39 19.29
C SER A 75 14.06 34.16 18.05
N SER A 76 15.38 34.28 17.91
CA SER A 76 16.00 35.00 16.79
C SER A 76 16.00 34.17 15.51
N GLU A 77 16.01 34.85 14.35
CA GLU A 77 16.19 34.23 13.03
C GLU A 77 17.50 33.42 12.94
N ALA A 78 18.53 33.82 13.68
CA ALA A 78 19.76 33.06 13.78
C ALA A 78 19.54 31.70 14.45
N ALA A 79 18.74 31.64 15.52
CA ALA A 79 18.40 30.38 16.19
C ALA A 79 17.55 29.46 15.29
N ASP A 80 16.61 30.01 14.50
CA ASP A 80 15.83 29.22 13.54
C ASP A 80 16.71 28.61 12.46
N ARG A 81 17.66 29.38 11.91
CA ARG A 81 18.64 28.85 10.94
C ARG A 81 19.49 27.75 11.56
N ALA A 82 19.98 27.94 12.77
CA ALA A 82 20.76 26.93 13.49
C ALA A 82 20.02 25.61 13.63
N GLN A 83 18.75 25.65 14.05
CA GLN A 83 17.93 24.45 14.20
C GLN A 83 17.64 23.73 12.88
N ARG A 84 17.58 24.48 11.75
CA ARG A 84 17.46 23.91 10.40
C ARG A 84 18.80 23.43 9.82
N GLY A 85 19.91 23.61 10.55
CA GLY A 85 21.26 23.27 10.09
C GLY A 85 21.81 24.24 9.04
N LEU A 86 21.30 25.47 8.98
CA LEU A 86 21.67 26.52 8.01
C LEU A 86 22.66 27.54 8.60
N ASP A 87 23.47 27.14 9.58
CA ASP A 87 24.51 28.00 10.15
C ASP A 87 25.75 28.03 9.25
N GLU A 88 25.90 29.13 8.53
CA GLU A 88 27.01 29.39 7.60
C GLU A 88 28.40 29.40 8.30
N ASP A 89 28.44 29.64 9.62
CA ASP A 89 29.67 29.65 10.43
C ASP A 89 30.18 28.25 10.82
N ALA A 90 29.35 27.20 10.73
CA ALA A 90 29.76 25.82 11.05
C ALA A 90 30.36 25.07 9.84
N ALA A 91 30.12 25.55 8.62
CA ALA A 91 30.56 24.92 7.38
C ALA A 91 31.93 25.40 6.87
N GLY A 92 32.67 26.15 7.70
CA GLY A 92 33.87 26.90 7.29
C GLY A 92 35.13 26.61 8.11
N THR A 93 35.47 25.36 8.41
CA THR A 93 36.85 24.97 8.77
C THR A 93 37.11 23.47 8.49
N ASP A 94 38.09 23.24 7.60
CA ASP A 94 38.82 22.01 7.19
C ASP A 94 38.10 20.95 6.33
#